data_AF-A0A672Z9R8-F1
#
_entry.id   AF-A0A672Z9R8-F1
#
_cell.length_a   1.000
_cell.length_b   1.000
_cell.length_c   1.000
_cell.angle_alpha   90.00
_cell.angle_beta   90.00
_cell.angle_gamma   90.00
#
_symmetry.space_group_name_H-M   'P 1'
#
loop_
_entity.id
_entity.type
_entity.pdbx_description
1 polymer ?
#
loop_
_entity_poly.entity_id
_entity_poly.type
_entity_poly.pdbx_seq_one_letter_code
_entity_poly.pdbx_strand_id
1 'polypeptide(L)'
;MKELRCQSGCLGSLGHFKNKFSDPIEQGQRHSATKRAVATGRKTVRALVRKISHSFLRRTKALIKEQLPKKDDRVVYCSLTDFQQTLYQTVLDTEDVTLLLTASEKCDCQSGRTRRRCCYETNSEGVELKKLYFTYLTILRKVANHVALLQSSSGTSKNQVETYCHGICKKVFQKFPDFVQRCKDEAFEALSDPMYSGKMKVLQKLLKYYLQKKDKVLLFSLSTKLLDVLESYCMAEGLDYSRLDGNTKSKERVQIVKDFNSSFHINLCLVSTMAGGLGLNFVGANVVVLFDPTWNPANDLQAIDRNIH
;
A
#
# COMPACT_ATOMS: atom_id res chain seq x y z
N MET A 1 12.50 8.02 19.76
CA MET A 1 13.82 8.36 19.19
C MET A 1 14.65 7.09 19.03
N LYS A 2 15.19 6.82 17.84
CA LYS A 2 16.11 5.69 17.58
C LYS A 2 17.47 6.30 17.26
N GLU A 3 18.36 6.42 18.24
CA GLU A 3 19.77 6.67 17.96
C GLU A 3 20.46 5.32 17.71
N LEU A 4 20.73 5.02 16.43
CA LEU A 4 21.63 3.95 16.05
C LEU A 4 23.05 4.53 16.05
N ARG A 5 23.82 4.31 17.11
CA ARG A 5 25.29 4.43 17.04
C ARG A 5 25.84 3.16 16.39
N CYS A 6 25.69 3.04 15.08
CA CYS A 6 26.36 1.97 14.34
C CYS A 6 27.85 2.36 14.26
N GLN A 7 28.68 1.81 15.15
CA GLN A 7 30.13 1.99 15.07
C GLN A 7 30.64 1.50 13.71
N SER A 8 31.26 2.40 12.95
CA SER A 8 31.93 2.10 11.69
C SER A 8 33.03 1.07 11.93
N GLY A 9 32.84 -0.18 11.47
CA GLY A 9 33.88 -1.23 11.46
C GLY A 9 33.55 -2.56 12.18
N CYS A 10 32.52 -2.65 13.02
CA CYS A 10 32.25 -3.87 13.82
C CYS A 10 31.90 -5.14 13.00
N LEU A 11 31.42 -4.94 11.77
CA LEU A 11 30.96 -6.00 10.86
C LEU A 11 31.89 -6.21 9.65
N GLY A 12 32.99 -5.47 9.57
CA GLY A 12 33.92 -5.51 8.44
C GLY A 12 33.37 -4.87 7.16
N SER A 13 34.01 -5.19 6.02
CA SER A 13 33.55 -4.73 4.70
C SER A 13 32.24 -5.38 4.28
N LEU A 14 31.54 -4.78 3.31
CA LEU A 14 30.30 -5.35 2.76
C LEU A 14 30.49 -6.79 2.24
N GLY A 15 31.63 -7.08 1.61
CA GLY A 15 31.96 -8.43 1.14
C GLY A 15 32.16 -9.43 2.28
N HIS A 16 32.86 -9.02 3.35
CA HIS A 16 33.00 -9.84 4.55
C HIS A 16 31.64 -10.11 5.21
N PHE A 17 30.80 -9.09 5.32
CA PHE A 17 29.47 -9.21 5.91
C PHE A 17 28.56 -10.14 5.10
N LYS A 18 28.56 -10.04 3.77
CA LYS A 18 27.78 -10.93 2.89
C LYS A 18 28.16 -12.39 3.10
N ASN A 19 29.43 -12.71 2.92
CA ASN A 19 29.92 -14.09 3.01
C ASN A 19 29.75 -14.69 4.41
N LYS A 20 29.97 -13.90 5.47
CA LYS A 20 29.96 -14.39 6.85
C LYS A 20 28.58 -14.41 7.48
N PHE A 21 27.70 -13.46 7.11
CA PHE A 21 26.39 -13.29 7.72
C PHE A 21 25.25 -13.42 6.73
N SER A 22 25.20 -12.61 5.66
CA SER A 22 24.03 -12.57 4.75
C SER A 22 23.78 -13.91 4.06
N ASP A 23 24.77 -14.44 3.32
CA ASP A 23 24.57 -15.61 2.46
C ASP A 23 24.24 -16.88 3.26
N PRO A 24 24.91 -17.17 4.40
CA PRO A 24 24.54 -18.33 5.23
C PRO A 24 23.13 -18.21 5.85
N ILE A 25 22.70 -16.98 6.17
CA ILE A 25 21.35 -16.74 6.70
C ILE A 25 20.31 -16.94 5.60
N GLU A 26 20.50 -16.31 4.44
CA GLU A 26 19.61 -16.44 3.28
C GLU A 26 19.48 -17.90 2.84
N GLN A 27 20.61 -18.62 2.72
CA GLN A 27 20.62 -20.03 2.35
C GLN A 27 19.87 -20.91 3.36
N GLY A 28 19.94 -20.59 4.65
CA GLY A 28 19.20 -21.29 5.70
C GLY A 28 17.71 -20.93 5.78
N GLN A 29 17.28 -19.85 5.13
CA GLN A 29 15.88 -19.40 5.08
C GLN A 29 15.14 -19.84 3.80
N ARG A 30 15.84 -20.37 2.80
CA ARG A 30 15.22 -20.90 1.57
C ARG A 30 14.32 -22.09 1.91
N HIS A 31 13.19 -22.20 1.22
CA HIS A 31 12.30 -23.36 1.35
C HIS A 31 13.01 -24.70 1.04
N SER A 32 13.97 -24.67 0.11
CA SER A 32 14.78 -25.83 -0.28
C SER A 32 16.01 -26.07 0.61
N ALA A 33 16.11 -25.41 1.78
CA ALA A 33 17.30 -25.50 2.62
C ALA A 33 17.42 -26.88 3.31
N THR A 34 18.63 -27.43 3.32
CA THR A 34 18.92 -28.64 4.10
C THR A 34 18.91 -28.35 5.59
N LYS A 35 18.69 -29.37 6.43
CA LYS A 35 18.76 -29.25 7.91
C LYS A 35 20.09 -28.62 8.37
N ARG A 36 21.19 -28.95 7.69
CA ARG A 36 22.52 -28.37 7.96
C ARG A 36 22.58 -26.88 7.62
N ALA A 37 22.05 -26.47 6.47
CA ALA A 37 21.98 -25.05 6.08
C ALA A 37 21.12 -24.22 7.05
N VAL A 38 19.97 -24.76 7.48
CA VAL A 38 19.10 -24.12 8.49
C VAL A 38 19.84 -23.93 9.83
N ALA A 39 20.56 -24.97 10.29
CA ALA A 39 21.31 -24.90 11.54
C ALA A 39 22.45 -23.87 11.47
N THR A 40 23.20 -23.85 10.36
CA THR A 40 24.23 -22.84 10.10
C THR A 40 23.63 -21.43 10.09
N GLY A 41 22.53 -21.21 9.36
CA GLY A 41 21.84 -19.92 9.33
C GLY A 41 21.43 -19.44 10.73
N ARG A 42 20.80 -20.30 11.54
CA ARG A 42 20.44 -19.96 12.94
C ARG A 42 21.64 -19.62 13.80
N LYS A 43 22.76 -20.36 13.66
CA LYS A 43 24.00 -20.07 14.41
C LYS A 43 24.58 -18.72 14.00
N THR A 44 24.58 -18.42 12.71
CA THR A 44 25.05 -17.15 12.14
C THR A 44 24.19 -15.97 12.61
N VAL A 45 22.86 -16.10 12.64
CA VAL A 45 21.95 -15.08 13.21
C VAL A 45 22.31 -14.80 14.67
N ARG A 46 22.48 -15.84 15.50
CA ARG A 46 22.83 -15.64 16.92
C ARG A 46 24.18 -14.94 17.11
N ALA A 47 25.16 -15.26 16.28
CA ALA A 47 26.47 -14.60 16.30
C ALA A 47 26.36 -13.13 15.88
N LEU A 48 25.56 -12.83 14.87
CA LEU A 48 25.28 -11.45 14.45
C LEU A 48 24.57 -10.66 15.55
N VAL A 49 23.51 -11.21 16.14
CA VAL A 49 22.75 -10.58 17.23
C VAL A 49 23.66 -10.22 18.40
N ARG A 50 24.53 -11.13 18.85
CA ARG A 50 25.51 -10.84 19.92
C ARG A 50 26.46 -9.69 19.58
N LYS A 51 26.86 -9.59 18.30
CA LYS A 51 27.72 -8.51 17.83
C LYS A 51 27.02 -7.16 17.72
N ILE A 52 25.70 -7.12 17.52
CA ILE A 52 24.97 -5.85 17.35
C ILE A 52 24.17 -5.45 18.60
N SER A 53 23.95 -6.38 19.55
CA SER A 53 23.07 -6.16 20.70
C SER A 53 23.56 -5.04 21.61
N HIS A 54 24.88 -4.91 21.80
CA HIS A 54 25.46 -3.83 22.61
C HIS A 54 25.31 -2.44 21.96
N SER A 55 25.17 -2.41 20.63
CA SER A 55 25.00 -1.18 19.85
C SER A 55 23.54 -0.89 19.49
N PHE A 56 22.59 -1.70 19.99
CA PHE A 56 21.18 -1.60 19.64
C PHE A 56 20.28 -1.61 20.87
N LEU A 57 19.83 -0.43 21.29
CA LEU A 57 18.82 -0.30 22.34
C LEU A 57 17.42 -0.40 21.73
N ARG A 58 16.71 -1.51 22.00
CA ARG A 58 15.30 -1.69 21.62
C ARG A 58 14.43 -1.76 22.88
N ARG A 59 13.71 -0.69 23.16
CA ARG A 59 12.61 -0.70 24.14
C ARG A 59 11.33 -1.10 23.42
N THR A 60 10.61 -2.07 23.95
CA THR A 60 9.30 -2.48 23.44
C THR A 60 8.20 -1.87 24.31
N LYS A 61 7.01 -1.65 23.74
CA LYS A 61 5.83 -1.19 24.50
C LYS A 61 5.41 -2.17 25.61
N ALA A 62 6.03 -3.36 25.71
CA ALA A 62 5.82 -4.30 26.80
C ALA A 62 6.09 -3.70 28.19
N LEU A 63 7.01 -2.73 28.29
CA LEU A 63 7.36 -2.07 29.55
C LEU A 63 6.27 -1.12 30.08
N ILE A 64 5.36 -0.66 29.22
CA ILE A 64 4.25 0.26 29.55
C ILE A 64 2.90 -0.37 29.18
N LYS A 65 2.86 -1.69 28.99
CA LYS A 65 1.68 -2.40 28.47
C LYS A 65 0.44 -2.20 29.34
N GLU A 66 0.63 -2.06 30.65
CA GLU A 66 -0.46 -1.85 31.62
C GLU A 66 -1.01 -0.42 31.61
N GLN A 67 -0.27 0.54 31.04
CA GLN A 67 -0.67 1.96 30.94
C GLN A 67 -1.33 2.30 29.60
N LEU A 68 -1.29 1.38 28.63
CA LEU A 68 -1.86 1.58 27.30
C LEU A 68 -3.23 0.89 27.21
N PRO A 69 -4.23 1.52 26.56
CA PRO A 69 -5.49 0.85 26.23
C PRO A 69 -5.25 -0.45 25.46
N LYS A 70 -6.12 -1.45 25.66
CA LYS A 70 -6.07 -2.68 24.87
C LYS A 70 -6.39 -2.35 23.41
N LYS A 71 -5.44 -2.62 22.53
CA LYS A 71 -5.62 -2.52 21.07
C LYS A 71 -6.23 -3.81 20.53
N ASP A 72 -7.33 -3.70 19.80
CA ASP A 72 -7.95 -4.81 19.07
C ASP A 72 -7.66 -4.67 17.57
N ASP A 73 -6.87 -5.60 17.03
CA ASP A 73 -6.43 -5.59 15.63
C ASP A 73 -7.27 -6.56 14.80
N ARG A 74 -8.05 -6.04 13.86
CA ARG A 74 -8.95 -6.84 13.00
C ARG A 74 -8.62 -6.67 11.52
N VAL A 75 -8.59 -7.79 10.80
CA VAL A 75 -8.50 -7.81 9.32
C VAL A 75 -9.89 -8.03 8.77
N VAL A 76 -10.36 -7.08 7.95
CA VAL A 76 -11.69 -7.14 7.32
C VAL A 76 -11.55 -7.54 5.86
N TYR A 77 -12.05 -8.72 5.52
CA TYR A 77 -12.07 -9.20 4.13
C TYR A 77 -13.22 -8.56 3.38
N CYS A 78 -12.90 -7.91 2.26
CA CYS A 78 -13.87 -7.22 1.41
C CYS A 78 -13.91 -7.91 0.04
N SER A 79 -15.06 -8.45 -0.35
CA SER A 79 -15.25 -9.02 -1.69
C SER A 79 -15.27 -7.91 -2.74
N LEU A 80 -14.74 -8.19 -3.93
CA LEU A 80 -14.86 -7.28 -5.07
C LEU A 80 -16.33 -7.18 -5.50
N THR A 81 -16.77 -5.98 -5.87
CA THR A 81 -18.08 -5.76 -6.50
C THR A 81 -18.13 -6.39 -7.89
N ASP A 82 -19.34 -6.66 -8.40
CA ASP A 82 -19.52 -7.21 -9.75
C ASP A 82 -18.81 -6.37 -10.82
N PHE A 83 -18.91 -5.04 -10.72
CA PHE A 83 -18.22 -4.13 -11.63
C PHE A 83 -16.69 -4.25 -11.52
N GLN A 84 -16.15 -4.30 -10.30
CA GLN A 84 -14.71 -4.54 -10.10
C GLN A 84 -14.27 -5.89 -10.68
N GLN A 85 -15.06 -6.95 -10.53
CA GLN A 85 -14.75 -8.27 -11.06
C GLN A 85 -14.72 -8.26 -12.59
N THR A 86 -15.73 -7.68 -13.24
CA THR A 86 -15.78 -7.54 -14.70
C THR A 86 -14.59 -6.73 -15.23
N LEU A 87 -14.23 -5.66 -14.54
CA LEU A 87 -13.06 -4.85 -14.90
C LEU A 87 -11.75 -5.60 -14.67
N TYR A 88 -11.64 -6.34 -13.58
CA TYR A 88 -10.48 -7.18 -13.28
C TYR A 88 -10.28 -8.21 -14.37
N GLN A 89 -11.34 -8.92 -14.77
CA GLN A 89 -11.30 -9.89 -15.86
C GLN A 89 -10.89 -9.22 -17.17
N THR A 90 -11.45 -8.06 -17.49
CA THR A 90 -11.08 -7.29 -18.69
C THR A 90 -9.59 -6.94 -18.73
N VAL A 91 -8.99 -6.61 -17.57
CA VAL A 91 -7.55 -6.36 -17.45
C VAL A 91 -6.75 -7.65 -17.61
N LEU A 92 -7.24 -8.79 -17.09
CA LEU A 92 -6.58 -10.09 -17.23
C LEU A 92 -6.62 -10.63 -18.67
N ASP A 93 -7.64 -10.28 -19.44
CA ASP A 93 -7.83 -10.72 -20.83
C ASP A 93 -6.95 -9.94 -21.83
N THR A 94 -6.09 -9.02 -21.37
CA THR A 94 -5.19 -8.30 -22.27
C THR A 94 -4.05 -9.19 -22.77
N GLU A 95 -3.56 -8.89 -23.98
CA GLU A 95 -2.43 -9.61 -24.59
C GLU A 95 -1.18 -9.56 -23.72
N ASP A 96 -0.92 -8.43 -23.05
CA ASP A 96 0.24 -8.29 -22.17
C ASP A 96 0.18 -9.26 -20.98
N VAL A 97 -1.01 -9.49 -20.39
CA VAL A 97 -1.16 -10.44 -19.28
C VAL A 97 -0.97 -11.87 -19.78
N THR A 98 -1.52 -12.21 -20.94
CA THR A 98 -1.28 -13.52 -21.58
C THR A 98 0.21 -13.76 -21.83
N LEU A 99 0.91 -12.74 -22.32
CA LEU A 99 2.37 -12.74 -22.50
C LEU A 99 3.11 -12.94 -21.15
N LEU A 100 2.68 -12.26 -20.09
CA LEU A 100 3.26 -12.41 -18.75
C LEU A 100 3.05 -13.81 -18.16
N LEU A 101 1.86 -14.39 -18.33
CA LEU A 101 1.50 -15.71 -17.79
C LEU A 101 2.27 -16.83 -18.51
N THR A 102 2.45 -16.71 -19.83
CA THR A 102 3.20 -17.69 -20.64
C THR A 102 4.71 -17.46 -20.62
N ALA A 103 5.21 -16.42 -19.96
CA ALA A 103 6.61 -15.98 -19.99
C ALA A 103 7.65 -17.08 -19.66
N SER A 104 7.29 -18.03 -18.80
CA SER A 104 8.16 -19.16 -18.39
C SER A 104 8.14 -20.35 -19.35
N GLU A 105 7.17 -20.42 -20.26
CA GLU A 105 7.03 -21.53 -21.21
C GLU A 105 8.16 -21.52 -22.25
N LYS A 106 8.32 -22.63 -22.98
CA LYS A 106 9.28 -22.72 -24.08
C LYS A 106 8.83 -21.84 -25.25
N CYS A 107 9.80 -21.18 -25.88
CA CYS A 107 9.50 -20.37 -27.05
C CYS A 107 9.22 -21.27 -28.27
N ASP A 108 8.23 -20.85 -29.05
CA ASP A 108 7.86 -21.39 -30.37
C ASP A 108 8.94 -21.21 -31.44
N CYS A 109 9.91 -20.30 -31.21
CA CYS A 109 11.07 -20.03 -32.07
C CYS A 109 12.07 -21.23 -32.21
N GLN A 110 11.76 -22.40 -31.65
CA GLN A 110 12.62 -23.60 -31.58
C GLN A 110 14.03 -23.40 -30.96
N SER A 111 14.31 -22.24 -30.37
CA SER A 111 15.62 -21.93 -29.77
C SER A 111 15.96 -22.72 -28.49
N GLY A 112 15.00 -23.47 -27.95
CA GLY A 112 15.10 -24.14 -26.65
C GLY A 112 15.05 -23.20 -25.43
N ARG A 113 15.03 -21.88 -25.65
CA ARG A 113 14.93 -20.85 -24.59
C ARG A 113 13.48 -20.66 -24.13
N THR A 114 13.29 -20.05 -22.96
CA THR A 114 11.97 -19.63 -22.48
C THR A 114 11.47 -18.43 -23.28
N ARG A 115 10.15 -18.24 -23.40
CA ARG A 115 9.52 -17.09 -24.10
C ARG A 115 10.13 -15.75 -23.70
N ARG A 116 10.24 -15.48 -22.39
CA ARG A 116 10.85 -14.26 -21.82
C ARG A 116 12.36 -14.05 -22.07
N ARG A 117 13.04 -14.99 -22.74
CA ARG A 117 14.48 -14.96 -23.09
C ARG A 117 14.72 -15.30 -24.57
N CYS A 118 13.69 -15.24 -25.41
CA CYS A 118 13.74 -15.38 -26.89
C CYS A 118 12.89 -14.25 -27.49
N CYS A 119 11.92 -14.59 -28.35
CA CYS A 119 11.12 -13.64 -29.13
C CYS A 119 10.16 -12.76 -28.31
N TYR A 120 9.96 -13.08 -27.03
CA TYR A 120 8.96 -12.46 -26.18
C TYR A 120 9.59 -11.76 -24.97
N GLU A 121 10.71 -11.07 -25.18
CA GLU A 121 11.37 -10.22 -24.17
C GLU A 121 10.64 -8.88 -23.96
N THR A 122 9.89 -8.45 -24.98
CA THR A 122 9.03 -7.26 -24.97
C THR A 122 7.65 -7.60 -25.55
N ASN A 123 6.65 -6.77 -25.25
CA ASN A 123 5.37 -6.82 -25.97
C ASN A 123 5.45 -6.19 -27.37
N SER A 124 4.31 -6.12 -28.06
CA SER A 124 4.15 -5.51 -29.38
C SER A 124 4.49 -4.02 -29.43
N GLU A 125 4.40 -3.31 -28.30
CA GLU A 125 4.77 -1.89 -28.16
C GLU A 125 6.24 -1.69 -27.70
N GLY A 126 7.04 -2.75 -27.62
CA GLY A 126 8.46 -2.70 -27.25
C GLY A 126 8.73 -2.54 -25.74
N VAL A 127 7.73 -2.77 -24.89
CA VAL A 127 7.84 -2.67 -23.42
C VAL A 127 8.31 -4.01 -22.84
N GLU A 128 9.38 -3.97 -22.03
CA GLU A 128 9.93 -5.15 -21.34
C GLU A 128 8.93 -5.81 -20.38
N LEU A 129 8.94 -7.16 -20.33
CA LEU A 129 8.06 -7.94 -19.44
C LEU A 129 8.15 -7.52 -17.96
N LYS A 130 9.35 -7.19 -17.46
CA LYS A 130 9.51 -6.77 -16.07
C LYS A 130 8.73 -5.48 -15.78
N LYS A 131 8.72 -4.55 -16.74
CA LYS A 131 7.96 -3.29 -16.63
C LYS A 131 6.46 -3.55 -16.72
N LEU A 132 6.04 -4.43 -17.63
CA LEU A 132 4.63 -4.87 -17.75
C LEU A 132 4.13 -5.47 -16.43
N TYR A 133 4.88 -6.39 -15.82
CA TYR A 133 4.52 -7.03 -14.56
C TYR A 133 4.16 -6.03 -13.45
N PHE A 134 5.04 -5.07 -13.17
CA PHE A 134 4.78 -4.05 -12.15
C PHE A 134 3.66 -3.09 -12.53
N THR A 135 3.48 -2.82 -13.83
CA THR A 135 2.42 -1.96 -14.35
C THR A 135 1.05 -2.61 -14.12
N TYR A 136 0.89 -3.87 -14.53
CA TYR A 136 -0.34 -4.62 -14.34
C TYR A 136 -0.65 -4.88 -12.86
N LEU A 137 0.34 -5.19 -12.03
CA LEU A 137 0.14 -5.24 -10.57
C LEU A 137 -0.39 -3.91 -10.01
N THR A 138 0.11 -2.78 -10.52
CA THR A 138 -0.35 -1.45 -10.10
C THR A 138 -1.79 -1.21 -10.54
N ILE A 139 -2.16 -1.59 -11.77
CA ILE A 139 -3.53 -1.48 -12.30
C ILE A 139 -4.49 -2.33 -11.46
N LEU A 140 -4.18 -3.60 -11.24
CA LEU A 140 -5.03 -4.51 -10.47
C LEU A 140 -5.20 -4.05 -9.02
N ARG A 141 -4.14 -3.49 -8.40
CA ARG A 141 -4.22 -2.88 -7.07
C ARG A 141 -5.13 -1.65 -7.05
N LYS A 142 -5.08 -0.80 -8.09
CA LYS A 142 -5.99 0.34 -8.22
C LYS A 142 -7.43 -0.13 -8.34
N VAL A 143 -7.72 -1.11 -9.20
CA VAL A 143 -9.06 -1.72 -9.35
C VAL A 143 -9.58 -2.23 -8.00
N ALA A 144 -8.75 -2.99 -7.27
CA ALA A 144 -9.15 -3.57 -5.98
C ALA A 144 -9.45 -2.51 -4.90
N ASN A 145 -8.78 -1.36 -4.94
CA ASN A 145 -9.03 -0.25 -4.02
C ASN A 145 -10.26 0.57 -4.44
N HIS A 146 -10.24 1.11 -5.66
CA HIS A 146 -11.35 1.87 -6.24
C HIS A 146 -11.15 2.06 -7.75
N VAL A 147 -12.19 1.81 -8.56
CA VAL A 147 -12.07 1.91 -10.03
C VAL A 147 -11.69 3.31 -10.50
N ALA A 148 -12.20 4.35 -9.83
CA ALA A 148 -11.79 5.75 -10.01
C ALA A 148 -10.27 5.97 -10.16
N LEU A 149 -9.45 5.19 -9.46
CA LEU A 149 -7.99 5.36 -9.45
C LEU A 149 -7.34 5.08 -10.81
N LEU A 150 -8.03 4.38 -11.70
CA LEU A 150 -7.57 4.16 -13.08
C LEU A 150 -7.79 5.39 -13.97
N GLN A 151 -8.67 6.32 -13.59
CA GLN A 151 -8.97 7.52 -14.37
C GLN A 151 -7.91 8.63 -14.21
N SER A 152 -6.88 8.37 -13.42
CA SER A 152 -5.75 9.26 -13.12
C SER A 152 -5.41 10.24 -14.25
N SER A 153 -5.88 11.47 -14.06
CA SER A 153 -5.47 12.78 -14.60
C SER A 153 -4.79 12.78 -15.97
N SER A 154 -5.43 13.45 -16.93
CA SER A 154 -4.97 13.85 -18.27
C SER A 154 -3.70 14.74 -18.30
N GLY A 155 -2.92 14.74 -17.22
CA GLY A 155 -1.66 15.49 -17.13
C GLY A 155 -0.57 14.75 -17.87
N THR A 156 0.16 15.47 -18.71
CA THR A 156 1.32 15.02 -19.49
C THR A 156 2.43 14.55 -18.53
N SER A 157 2.34 13.32 -18.04
CA SER A 157 3.43 12.74 -17.26
C SER A 157 4.62 12.49 -18.19
N LYS A 158 5.80 12.95 -17.77
CA LYS A 158 7.07 12.66 -18.47
C LYS A 158 7.50 11.20 -18.31
N ASN A 159 6.82 10.42 -17.49
CA ASN A 159 7.16 9.03 -17.23
C ASN A 159 6.47 8.10 -18.23
N GLN A 160 7.26 7.46 -19.10
CA GLN A 160 6.80 6.50 -20.10
C GLN A 160 5.89 5.40 -19.52
N VAL A 161 6.12 4.97 -18.29
CA VAL A 161 5.32 3.93 -17.61
C VAL A 161 3.92 4.43 -17.26
N GLU A 162 3.78 5.70 -16.87
CA GLU A 162 2.48 6.30 -16.57
C GLU A 162 1.66 6.51 -17.84
N THR A 163 2.30 6.95 -18.92
CA THR A 163 1.67 7.08 -20.24
C THR A 163 1.16 5.74 -20.76
N TYR A 164 1.97 4.69 -20.65
CA TYR A 164 1.58 3.35 -21.06
C TYR A 164 0.46 2.77 -20.17
N CYS A 165 0.55 2.94 -18.85
CA CYS A 165 -0.53 2.59 -17.92
C CYS A 165 -1.84 3.31 -18.28
N HIS A 166 -1.78 4.58 -18.65
CA HIS A 166 -2.95 5.36 -19.09
C HIS A 166 -3.53 4.81 -20.39
N GLY A 167 -2.67 4.44 -21.35
CA GLY A 167 -3.08 3.77 -22.59
C GLY A 167 -3.85 2.47 -22.35
N ILE A 168 -3.35 1.61 -21.45
CA ILE A 168 -4.06 0.39 -21.04
C ILE A 168 -5.41 0.72 -20.40
N CYS A 169 -5.44 1.65 -19.44
CA CYS A 169 -6.68 2.04 -18.76
C CYS A 169 -7.71 2.56 -19.76
N LYS A 170 -7.30 3.36 -20.75
CA LYS A 170 -8.17 3.85 -21.82
C LYS A 170 -8.75 2.70 -22.67
N LYS A 171 -7.92 1.74 -23.09
CA LYS A 171 -8.38 0.55 -23.85
C LYS A 171 -9.37 -0.29 -23.02
N VAL A 172 -9.11 -0.48 -21.73
CA VAL A 172 -10.01 -1.21 -20.82
C VAL A 172 -11.34 -0.47 -20.67
N PHE A 173 -11.31 0.84 -20.45
CA PHE A 173 -12.51 1.65 -20.23
C PHE A 173 -13.35 1.89 -21.49
N GLN A 174 -12.82 1.68 -22.70
CA GLN A 174 -13.63 1.66 -23.92
C GLN A 174 -14.75 0.62 -23.87
N LYS A 175 -14.59 -0.46 -23.10
CA LYS A 175 -15.63 -1.48 -22.88
C LYS A 175 -16.68 -1.06 -21.85
N PHE A 176 -16.52 0.09 -21.18
CA PHE A 176 -17.41 0.60 -20.14
C PHE A 176 -17.77 2.08 -20.38
N PRO A 177 -18.39 2.42 -21.52
CA PRO A 177 -18.65 3.82 -21.90
C PRO A 177 -19.55 4.55 -20.89
N ASP A 178 -20.56 3.86 -20.35
CA ASP A 178 -21.50 4.44 -19.38
C ASP A 178 -20.80 4.90 -18.10
N PHE A 179 -19.87 4.10 -17.58
CA PHE A 179 -19.06 4.47 -16.41
C PHE A 179 -18.17 5.68 -16.71
N VAL A 180 -17.51 5.69 -17.87
CA VAL A 180 -16.64 6.81 -18.28
C VAL A 180 -17.45 8.09 -18.42
N GLN A 181 -18.64 8.01 -19.01
CA GLN A 181 -19.52 9.14 -19.20
C GLN A 181 -20.04 9.67 -17.86
N ARG A 182 -20.48 8.77 -16.98
CA ARG A 182 -20.94 9.15 -15.63
C ARG A 182 -19.84 9.81 -14.81
N CYS A 183 -18.60 9.35 -14.92
CA CYS A 183 -17.47 10.01 -14.27
C CYS A 183 -17.08 11.36 -14.88
N LYS A 184 -17.56 11.72 -16.08
CA LYS A 184 -17.39 13.06 -16.65
C LYS A 184 -18.51 14.00 -16.22
N ASP A 185 -19.75 13.53 -16.27
CA ASP A 185 -20.95 14.36 -16.07
C ASP A 185 -21.30 14.52 -14.58
N GLU A 186 -21.07 13.46 -13.80
CA GLU A 186 -21.37 13.37 -12.35
C GLU A 186 -20.13 12.87 -11.61
N ALA A 187 -18.95 13.40 -11.95
CA ALA A 187 -17.67 12.93 -11.42
C ALA A 187 -17.72 12.75 -9.90
N PHE A 188 -18.29 13.70 -9.17
CA PHE A 188 -18.37 13.66 -7.72
C PHE A 188 -19.23 12.50 -7.16
N GLU A 189 -20.42 12.25 -7.72
CA GLU A 189 -21.31 11.16 -7.27
C GLU A 189 -20.83 9.79 -7.77
N ALA A 190 -20.39 9.71 -9.02
CA ALA A 190 -19.88 8.47 -9.60
C ALA A 190 -18.58 8.00 -8.92
N LEU A 191 -17.72 8.92 -8.49
CA LEU A 191 -16.48 8.59 -7.79
C LEU A 191 -16.73 8.19 -6.33
N SER A 192 -17.82 8.66 -5.71
CA SER A 192 -18.17 8.36 -4.32
C SER A 192 -19.06 7.12 -4.16
N ASP A 193 -19.72 6.64 -5.23
CA ASP A 193 -20.61 5.49 -5.19
C ASP A 193 -19.87 4.20 -4.76
N PRO A 194 -20.23 3.60 -3.61
CA PRO A 194 -19.65 2.35 -3.13
C PRO A 194 -19.83 1.17 -4.10
N MET A 195 -20.71 1.23 -5.11
CA MET A 195 -20.83 0.18 -6.11
C MET A 195 -19.53 -0.08 -6.89
N TYR A 196 -18.63 0.89 -6.95
CA TYR A 196 -17.34 0.78 -7.65
C TYR A 196 -16.18 0.32 -6.74
N SER A 197 -16.45 0.02 -5.46
CA SER A 197 -15.45 -0.55 -4.56
C SER A 197 -16.06 -1.34 -3.41
N GLY A 198 -15.72 -2.63 -3.34
CA GLY A 198 -16.15 -3.49 -2.24
C GLY A 198 -15.62 -3.02 -0.89
N LYS A 199 -14.41 -2.44 -0.87
CA LYS A 199 -13.84 -1.81 0.33
C LYS A 199 -14.65 -0.59 0.76
N MET A 200 -15.12 0.24 -0.19
CA MET A 200 -16.00 1.36 0.13
C MET A 200 -17.33 0.91 0.73
N LYS A 201 -17.96 -0.16 0.20
CA LYS A 201 -19.20 -0.71 0.78
C LYS A 201 -19.03 -1.10 2.25
N VAL A 202 -17.88 -1.69 2.58
CA VAL A 202 -17.56 -2.07 3.97
C VAL A 202 -17.23 -0.84 4.81
N LEU A 203 -16.40 0.07 4.27
CA LEU A 203 -16.02 1.31 4.94
C LEU A 203 -17.25 2.16 5.31
N GLN A 204 -18.21 2.33 4.39
CA GLN A 204 -19.45 3.07 4.65
C GLN A 204 -20.20 2.49 5.87
N LYS A 205 -20.33 1.16 5.94
CA LYS A 205 -20.98 0.50 7.09
C LYS A 205 -20.21 0.73 8.40
N LEU A 206 -18.87 0.66 8.34
CA LEU A 206 -18.01 0.91 9.51
C LEU A 206 -18.09 2.37 9.97
N LEU A 207 -17.95 3.33 9.06
CA LEU A 207 -18.02 4.75 9.37
C LEU A 207 -19.40 5.10 9.93
N LYS A 208 -20.49 4.61 9.32
CA LYS A 208 -21.84 4.81 9.87
C LYS A 208 -21.95 4.33 11.32
N TYR A 209 -21.42 3.14 11.62
CA TYR A 209 -21.46 2.58 12.97
C TYR A 209 -20.62 3.39 13.97
N TYR A 210 -19.37 3.73 13.64
CA TYR A 210 -18.45 4.43 14.54
C TYR A 210 -18.83 5.90 14.72
N LEU A 211 -19.20 6.60 13.64
CA LEU A 211 -19.56 8.03 13.72
C LEU A 211 -20.90 8.24 14.45
N GLN A 212 -21.85 7.30 14.35
CA GLN A 212 -23.08 7.32 15.17
C GLN A 212 -22.78 7.22 16.68
N LYS A 213 -21.74 6.46 17.04
CA LYS A 213 -21.27 6.33 18.43
C LYS A 213 -20.39 7.48 18.89
N LYS A 214 -20.13 8.47 18.02
CA LYS A 214 -19.18 9.57 18.25
C LYS A 214 -17.74 9.09 18.50
N ASP A 215 -17.39 7.93 17.95
CA ASP A 215 -16.00 7.47 17.89
C ASP A 215 -15.20 8.35 16.92
N LYS A 216 -13.93 8.59 17.26
CA LYS A 216 -12.99 9.36 16.44
C LYS A 216 -12.13 8.42 15.60
N VAL A 217 -12.32 8.50 14.29
CA VAL A 217 -11.76 7.58 13.30
C VAL A 217 -10.60 8.24 12.56
N LEU A 218 -9.44 7.56 12.52
CA LEU A 218 -8.36 7.85 11.59
C LEU A 218 -8.42 6.89 10.41
N LEU A 219 -8.61 7.42 9.21
CA LEU A 219 -8.64 6.65 7.97
C LEU A 219 -7.34 6.88 7.20
N PHE A 220 -6.48 5.87 7.18
CA PHE A 220 -5.20 5.92 6.50
C PHE A 220 -5.28 5.36 5.08
N SER A 221 -4.60 6.05 4.17
CA SER A 221 -4.35 5.59 2.80
C SER A 221 -2.93 5.93 2.35
N LEU A 222 -2.33 5.07 1.53
CA LEU A 222 -1.05 5.36 0.87
C LEU A 222 -1.21 6.25 -0.36
N SER A 223 -2.37 6.19 -1.00
CA SER A 223 -2.65 6.92 -2.23
C SER A 223 -3.38 8.22 -1.91
N THR A 224 -2.76 9.35 -2.25
CA THR A 224 -3.42 10.68 -2.18
C THR A 224 -4.63 10.75 -3.11
N LYS A 225 -4.56 10.11 -4.29
CA LYS A 225 -5.71 10.00 -5.21
C LYS A 225 -6.88 9.25 -4.60
N LEU A 226 -6.61 8.25 -3.76
CA LEU A 226 -7.66 7.56 -3.02
C LEU A 226 -8.20 8.42 -1.88
N LEU A 227 -7.35 9.24 -1.24
CA LEU A 227 -7.83 10.24 -0.28
C LEU A 227 -8.75 11.25 -0.97
N ASP A 228 -8.49 11.66 -2.20
CA ASP A 228 -9.40 12.53 -2.98
C ASP A 228 -10.76 11.86 -3.19
N VAL A 229 -10.78 10.57 -3.51
CA VAL A 229 -12.04 9.79 -3.64
C VAL A 229 -12.78 9.68 -2.31
N LEU A 230 -12.07 9.36 -1.23
CA LEU A 230 -12.63 9.29 0.12
C LEU A 230 -13.17 10.64 0.59
N GLU A 231 -12.48 11.71 0.23
CA GLU A 231 -12.89 13.09 0.51
C GLU A 231 -14.20 13.44 -0.20
N SER A 232 -14.31 13.13 -1.50
CA SER A 232 -15.56 13.27 -2.25
C SER A 232 -16.70 12.47 -1.61
N TYR A 233 -16.44 11.24 -1.16
CA TYR A 233 -17.43 10.45 -0.42
C TYR A 233 -17.85 11.12 0.89
N CYS A 234 -16.92 11.63 1.68
CA CYS A 234 -17.24 12.32 2.94
C CYS A 234 -18.09 13.57 2.70
N MET A 235 -17.76 14.35 1.66
CA MET A 235 -18.54 15.53 1.27
C MET A 235 -19.95 15.14 0.81
N ALA A 236 -20.10 14.10 -0.01
CA ALA A 236 -21.39 13.64 -0.52
C ALA A 236 -22.33 13.16 0.60
N GLU A 237 -21.79 12.47 1.60
CA GLU A 237 -22.54 11.96 2.75
C GLU A 237 -22.72 13.01 3.86
N GLY A 238 -22.17 14.23 3.70
CA GLY A 238 -22.25 15.29 4.69
C GLY A 238 -21.51 14.99 5.99
N LEU A 239 -20.38 14.27 5.92
CA LEU A 239 -19.56 13.93 7.08
C LEU A 239 -18.63 15.10 7.45
N ASP A 240 -18.52 15.40 8.74
CA ASP A 240 -17.49 16.31 9.25
C ASP A 240 -16.14 15.59 9.31
N TYR A 241 -15.19 16.01 8.48
CA TYR A 241 -13.87 15.40 8.41
C TYR A 241 -12.73 16.44 8.38
N SER A 242 -11.52 15.98 8.67
CA SER A 242 -10.27 16.70 8.40
C SER A 242 -9.38 15.87 7.49
N ARG A 243 -8.45 16.51 6.78
CA ARG A 243 -7.51 15.83 5.88
C ARG A 243 -6.08 16.27 6.16
N LEU A 244 -5.18 15.29 6.27
CA LEU A 244 -3.75 15.51 6.49
C LEU A 244 -2.92 14.68 5.51
N ASP A 245 -2.21 15.34 4.61
CA ASP A 245 -1.35 14.67 3.62
C ASP A 245 0.00 15.38 3.44
N GLY A 246 0.72 15.07 2.35
CA GLY A 246 2.04 15.64 2.08
C GLY A 246 2.00 17.14 1.74
N ASN A 247 0.87 17.63 1.23
CA ASN A 247 0.71 19.00 0.77
C ASN A 247 0.27 19.96 1.89
N THR A 248 -0.23 19.43 3.01
CA THR A 248 -0.58 20.23 4.20
C THR A 248 0.65 20.97 4.77
N LYS A 249 0.55 22.28 5.01
CA LYS A 249 1.67 23.06 5.55
C LYS A 249 1.92 22.72 7.02
N SER A 250 3.16 22.89 7.49
CA SER A 250 3.55 22.52 8.86
C SER A 250 2.67 23.14 9.95
N LYS A 251 2.33 24.43 9.83
CA LYS A 251 1.43 25.12 10.78
C LYS A 251 0.01 24.54 10.79
N GLU A 252 -0.52 24.26 9.59
CA GLU A 252 -1.87 23.68 9.42
C GLU A 252 -1.94 22.26 10.00
N ARG A 253 -0.87 21.46 9.88
CA ARG A 253 -0.82 20.10 10.46
C ARG A 253 -1.06 20.13 11.98
N VAL A 254 -0.40 21.04 12.69
CA VAL A 254 -0.56 21.17 14.15
C VAL A 254 -1.99 21.59 14.50
N GLN A 255 -2.56 22.52 13.72
CA GLN A 255 -3.92 22.99 13.92
C GLN A 255 -4.95 21.87 13.70
N ILE A 256 -4.85 21.12 12.61
CA ILE A 256 -5.72 19.97 12.31
C ILE A 256 -5.68 18.94 13.44
N VAL A 257 -4.49 18.62 13.95
CA VAL A 257 -4.35 17.66 15.07
C VAL A 257 -4.98 18.21 16.35
N LYS A 258 -4.78 19.50 16.64
CA LYS A 258 -5.36 20.15 17.81
C LYS A 258 -6.89 20.18 17.73
N ASP A 259 -7.44 20.52 16.57
CA ASP A 259 -8.87 20.59 16.33
C ASP A 259 -9.50 19.19 16.37
N PHE A 260 -8.87 18.21 15.74
CA PHE A 260 -9.31 16.82 15.81
C PHE A 260 -9.29 16.29 17.25
N ASN A 261 -8.29 16.62 18.06
CA ASN A 261 -8.24 16.17 19.45
C ASN A 261 -9.29 16.89 20.33
N SER A 262 -9.54 18.19 20.12
CA SER A 262 -10.34 19.03 21.02
C SER A 262 -11.82 19.15 20.62
N SER A 263 -12.15 19.02 19.32
CA SER A 263 -13.51 19.19 18.79
C SER A 263 -14.37 17.96 19.04
N PHE A 264 -15.64 18.14 19.39
CA PHE A 264 -16.63 17.05 19.48
C PHE A 264 -17.35 16.78 18.15
N HIS A 265 -17.16 17.65 17.16
CA HIS A 265 -17.85 17.57 15.87
C HIS A 265 -16.99 16.86 14.81
N ILE A 266 -15.67 17.04 14.85
CA ILE A 266 -14.75 16.40 13.90
C ILE A 266 -14.40 15.00 14.39
N ASN A 267 -15.06 14.00 13.81
CA ASN A 267 -14.91 12.61 14.21
C ASN A 267 -14.21 11.74 13.16
N LEU A 268 -13.81 12.31 12.02
CA LEU A 268 -13.08 11.61 10.96
C LEU A 268 -11.86 12.43 10.53
N CYS A 269 -10.70 11.77 10.43
CA CYS A 269 -9.52 12.37 9.81
C CYS A 269 -8.94 11.43 8.75
N LEU A 270 -8.85 11.94 7.52
CA LEU A 270 -8.23 11.30 6.38
C LEU A 270 -6.72 11.57 6.41
N VAL A 271 -5.90 10.53 6.51
CA VAL A 271 -4.46 10.68 6.71
C VAL A 271 -3.68 9.92 5.66
N SER A 272 -2.72 10.58 5.00
CA SER A 272 -1.77 9.86 4.17
C SER A 272 -0.73 9.16 5.06
N THR A 273 -0.51 7.85 4.84
CA THR A 273 0.41 7.05 5.68
C THR A 273 1.81 7.65 5.74
N MET A 274 2.25 8.33 4.67
CA MET A 274 3.54 9.02 4.60
C MET A 274 3.55 10.34 5.40
N ALA A 275 2.45 11.07 5.45
CA ALA A 275 2.34 12.30 6.26
C ALA A 275 2.23 11.99 7.76
N GLY A 276 1.70 10.82 8.13
CA GLY A 276 1.66 10.33 9.52
C GLY A 276 3.03 10.01 10.13
N GLY A 277 4.11 9.99 9.34
CA GLY A 277 5.47 9.71 9.81
C GLY A 277 6.13 10.84 10.61
N LEU A 278 5.53 12.04 10.62
CA LEU A 278 6.11 13.28 11.16
C LEU A 278 6.04 13.44 12.69
N GLY A 279 5.45 12.48 13.41
CA GLY A 279 5.36 12.54 14.88
C GLY A 279 4.19 13.39 15.39
N LEU A 280 3.08 13.41 14.65
CA LEU A 280 1.82 14.03 15.08
C LEU A 280 1.06 13.05 15.98
N ASN A 281 0.41 13.55 17.04
CA ASN A 281 -0.25 12.70 18.04
C ASN A 281 -1.77 12.95 18.08
N PHE A 282 -2.54 11.98 17.60
CA PHE A 282 -4.00 11.98 17.59
C PHE A 282 -4.54 11.20 18.79
N VAL A 283 -4.32 11.73 20.00
CA VAL A 283 -4.74 11.11 21.27
C VAL A 283 -6.25 10.91 21.34
N GLY A 284 -7.03 11.76 20.65
CA GLY A 284 -8.48 11.63 20.62
C GLY A 284 -8.99 10.45 19.79
N ALA A 285 -8.16 9.86 18.92
CA ALA A 285 -8.57 8.76 18.05
C ALA A 285 -8.70 7.45 18.82
N ASN A 286 -9.83 6.76 18.63
CA ASN A 286 -10.09 5.44 19.22
C ASN A 286 -10.32 4.36 18.16
N VAL A 287 -10.48 4.73 16.88
CA VAL A 287 -10.61 3.79 15.77
C VAL A 287 -9.61 4.13 14.67
N VAL A 288 -8.96 3.09 14.14
CA VAL A 288 -8.04 3.21 12.99
C VAL A 288 -8.49 2.30 11.89
N VAL A 289 -8.60 2.86 10.69
CA VAL A 289 -8.87 2.10 9.48
C VAL A 289 -7.69 2.27 8.53
N LEU A 290 -7.04 1.16 8.19
CA LEU A 290 -6.06 1.13 7.10
C LEU A 290 -6.77 0.66 5.83
N PHE A 291 -7.00 1.55 4.86
CA PHE A 291 -7.75 1.22 3.66
C PHE A 291 -6.93 0.39 2.66
N ASP A 292 -5.68 0.80 2.43
CA ASP A 292 -4.72 0.13 1.54
C ASP A 292 -3.35 -0.04 2.22
N PRO A 293 -3.14 -1.15 2.97
CA PRO A 293 -1.88 -1.39 3.67
C PRO A 293 -0.71 -1.56 2.71
N THR A 294 0.50 -1.26 3.19
CA THR A 294 1.73 -1.40 2.42
C THR A 294 2.16 -2.86 2.29
N TRP A 295 3.01 -3.14 1.30
CA TRP A 295 3.74 -4.42 1.20
C TRP A 295 4.71 -4.65 2.37
N ASN A 296 5.06 -3.62 3.13
CA ASN A 296 5.97 -3.71 4.28
C ASN A 296 5.22 -3.37 5.57
N PRO A 297 4.70 -4.36 6.31
CA PRO A 297 3.91 -4.14 7.53
C PRO A 297 4.57 -3.22 8.56
N ALA A 298 5.91 -3.12 8.57
CA ALA A 298 6.63 -2.21 9.46
C ALA A 298 6.28 -0.73 9.22
N ASN A 299 5.97 -0.33 7.98
CA ASN A 299 5.60 1.03 7.64
C ASN A 299 4.21 1.37 8.18
N ASP A 300 3.25 0.46 8.03
CA ASP A 300 1.88 0.64 8.54
C ASP A 300 1.86 0.67 10.08
N LEU A 301 2.59 -0.25 10.72
CA LEU A 301 2.75 -0.27 12.18
C LEU A 301 3.40 1.02 12.67
N GLN A 302 4.39 1.55 11.95
CA GLN A 302 5.02 2.83 12.30
C GLN A 302 4.06 4.01 12.18
N ALA A 303 3.17 4.01 11.17
CA ALA A 303 2.14 5.03 11.04
C ALA A 303 1.12 4.96 12.18
N ILE A 304 0.63 3.76 12.51
CA ILE A 304 -0.31 3.56 13.64
C ILE A 304 0.34 3.97 14.96
N ASP A 305 1.52 3.41 15.27
CA ASP A 305 2.18 3.56 16.58
C ASP A 305 2.65 4.99 16.88
N ARG A 306 2.76 5.84 15.86
CA ARG A 306 3.19 7.24 16.00
C ARG A 306 2.03 8.22 16.13
N ASN A 307 0.88 7.87 15.55
CA ASN A 307 -0.28 8.75 15.57
C ASN A 307 -1.18 8.48 16.77
N ILE A 308 -1.00 7.36 17.48
CA ILE A 308 -1.91 6.94 18.55
C ILE A 308 -1.09 6.51 19.75
N HIS A 309 -1.34 7.19 20.86
CA HIS A 309 -0.76 6.93 22.16
C HIS A 309 -1.85 6.69 23.19
#